data_AF-A0A7S4FGR3-F1
#
_entry.id   AF-A0A7S4FGR3-F1
#
_cell.length_a   1.000
_cell.length_b   1.000
_cell.length_c   1.000
_cell.angle_alpha   90.00
_cell.angle_beta   90.00
_cell.angle_gamma   90.00
#
_symmetry.space_group_name_H-M   'P 1'
#
loop_
_entity.id
_entity.type
_entity.pdbx_description
1 polymer ?
#
loop_
_entity_poly.entity_id
_entity_poly.type
_entity_poly.pdbx_seq_one_letter_code
_entity_poly.pdbx_strand_id
1 'polypeptide(L)'
;VMPGGAAAALGPTSLLPGDTIVAVSSPSTSPITVEGADLETILEALGTLAGQQNIVLRVKRLVHRSTINVNVVDGGSLTVIAGQNLRSALLKSGERVHKFEGEDCGGNGICTTCAVQVLEGEDALSPPTAAEKQRAKGREGWRLSCQTRAGAEGGDVTLVLQPGRGTVEE
;
A
#
# COMPACT_ATOMS: atom_id res chain seq x y z
N VAL A 1 -10.95 10.64 4.62
CA VAL A 1 -10.10 11.00 3.45
C VAL A 1 -8.67 10.63 3.82
N MET A 2 -8.11 9.57 3.23
CA MET A 2 -6.70 9.24 3.47
C MET A 2 -5.82 10.36 2.88
N PRO A 3 -4.85 10.89 3.63
CA PRO A 3 -3.93 11.88 3.10
C PRO A 3 -3.09 11.25 1.99
N GLY A 4 -3.08 11.90 0.83
CA GLY A 4 -2.05 11.84 -0.21
C GLY A 4 -1.50 10.48 -0.62
N GLY A 5 -1.89 9.99 -1.80
CA GLY A 5 -1.11 8.98 -2.51
C GLY A 5 0.31 9.48 -2.81
N ALA A 6 1.19 8.60 -3.30
CA ALA A 6 2.63 8.83 -3.51
C ALA A 6 3.04 10.18 -4.14
N ALA A 7 2.17 10.82 -4.92
CA ALA A 7 2.39 12.15 -5.50
C ALA A 7 2.41 13.30 -4.48
N ALA A 8 1.73 13.17 -3.33
CA ALA A 8 1.65 14.24 -2.31
C ALA A 8 2.99 14.48 -1.60
N ALA A 9 3.90 13.50 -1.61
CA ALA A 9 5.23 13.61 -1.02
C ALA A 9 6.20 14.46 -1.86
N LEU A 10 5.87 14.81 -3.12
CA LEU A 10 6.75 15.54 -4.04
C LEU A 10 6.66 17.08 -3.91
N GLY A 11 5.84 17.60 -2.98
CA GLY A 11 5.63 19.03 -2.79
C GLY A 11 4.93 19.73 -3.97
N PRO A 12 4.64 21.04 -3.90
CA PRO A 12 4.02 21.81 -4.97
C PRO A 12 5.07 22.12 -6.06
N THR A 13 5.51 21.10 -6.79
CA THR A 13 6.32 21.30 -8.00
C THR A 13 5.41 21.68 -9.16
N SER A 14 5.96 22.42 -10.14
CA SER A 14 5.34 22.66 -11.44
C SER A 14 4.81 21.35 -12.06
N LEU A 15 3.78 21.48 -12.91
CA LEU A 15 3.29 20.35 -13.71
C LEU A 15 4.45 19.73 -14.50
N LEU A 16 4.56 18.41 -14.47
CA LEU A 16 5.56 17.66 -15.20
C LEU A 16 4.92 16.92 -16.38
N PRO A 17 5.65 16.67 -17.47
CA PRO A 17 5.19 15.76 -18.52
C PRO A 17 4.76 14.41 -17.93
N GLY A 18 3.54 13.96 -18.25
CA GLY A 18 2.94 12.73 -17.71
C GLY A 18 1.94 12.95 -16.55
N ASP A 19 1.82 14.18 -16.04
CA ASP A 19 0.77 14.56 -15.10
C ASP A 19 -0.61 14.55 -15.77
N THR A 20 -1.60 13.91 -15.13
CA THR A 20 -3.00 13.91 -15.61
C THR A 20 -3.86 14.78 -14.71
N ILE A 21 -4.52 15.79 -15.28
CA ILE A 21 -5.47 16.64 -14.56
C ILE A 21 -6.71 15.81 -14.24
N VAL A 22 -7.09 15.78 -12.96
CA VAL A 22 -8.20 14.97 -12.44
C VAL A 22 -9.36 15.84 -12.00
N ALA A 23 -9.06 17.05 -11.53
CA ALA A 23 -10.08 18.03 -11.19
C ALA A 23 -9.54 19.45 -11.34
N VAL A 24 -10.44 20.36 -11.65
CA VAL A 24 -10.18 21.79 -11.76
C VAL A 24 -11.13 22.50 -10.80
N SER A 25 -10.62 23.41 -9.99
CA SER A 25 -11.43 24.18 -9.06
C SER A 25 -10.86 25.57 -8.84
N SER A 26 -11.61 26.37 -8.10
CA SER A 26 -11.17 27.67 -7.58
C SER A 26 -11.54 27.74 -6.11
N PRO A 27 -10.89 28.58 -5.29
CA PRO A 27 -11.25 28.74 -3.88
C PRO A 27 -12.74 29.03 -3.66
N SER A 28 -13.44 29.62 -4.64
CA SER A 28 -14.86 29.98 -4.57
C SER A 28 -15.81 28.99 -5.25
N THR A 29 -15.30 27.91 -5.87
CA THR A 29 -16.10 27.02 -6.73
C THR A 29 -15.84 25.55 -6.38
N SER A 30 -16.91 24.76 -6.38
CA SER A 30 -16.82 23.31 -6.19
C SER A 30 -15.92 22.66 -7.26
N PRO A 31 -15.15 21.62 -6.93
CA PRO A 31 -14.25 20.98 -7.87
C PRO A 31 -15.01 20.28 -9.01
N ILE A 32 -14.68 20.68 -10.25
CA ILE A 32 -15.12 20.02 -11.46
C ILE A 32 -14.18 18.84 -11.71
N THR A 33 -14.71 17.62 -11.70
CA THR A 33 -13.91 16.41 -11.92
C THR A 33 -13.80 16.15 -13.42
N VAL A 34 -12.59 16.00 -13.92
CA VAL A 34 -12.25 15.76 -15.34
C VAL A 34 -11.43 14.48 -15.51
N GLU A 35 -11.56 13.53 -14.58
CA GLU A 35 -10.81 12.28 -14.62
C GLU A 35 -11.16 11.46 -15.86
N GLY A 36 -10.17 11.21 -16.72
CA GLY A 36 -10.35 10.44 -17.95
C GLY A 36 -11.13 11.18 -19.04
N ALA A 37 -11.35 12.48 -18.88
CA ALA A 37 -11.98 13.32 -19.89
C ALA A 37 -11.04 13.59 -21.07
N ASP A 38 -11.60 13.91 -22.23
CA ASP A 38 -10.83 14.35 -23.39
C ASP A 38 -10.33 15.79 -23.23
N LEU A 39 -9.44 16.20 -24.15
CA LEU A 39 -8.84 17.54 -24.12
C LEU A 39 -9.91 18.64 -24.20
N GLU A 40 -10.95 18.45 -25.00
CA GLU A 40 -12.00 19.45 -25.22
C GLU A 40 -12.81 19.69 -23.93
N THR A 41 -13.22 18.62 -23.25
CA THR A 41 -13.93 18.70 -21.96
C THR A 41 -13.06 19.34 -20.88
N ILE A 42 -11.76 19.06 -20.87
CA ILE A 42 -10.82 19.70 -19.93
C ILE A 42 -10.71 21.20 -20.21
N LEU A 43 -10.62 21.60 -21.48
CA LEU A 43 -10.57 23.00 -21.89
C LEU A 43 -11.87 23.74 -21.56
N GLU A 44 -13.03 23.09 -21.73
CA GLU A 44 -14.33 23.66 -21.33
C GLU A 44 -14.39 23.89 -19.82
N ALA A 45 -14.00 22.90 -19.01
CA ALA A 45 -13.94 23.03 -17.56
C ALA A 45 -13.01 24.16 -17.11
N LEU A 46 -11.83 24.29 -17.74
CA LEU A 46 -10.93 25.42 -17.50
C LEU A 46 -11.54 26.76 -17.96
N GLY A 47 -12.27 26.75 -19.07
CA GLY A 47 -12.99 27.90 -19.62
C GLY A 47 -14.05 28.45 -18.67
N THR A 48 -14.74 27.60 -17.91
CA THR A 48 -15.71 28.06 -16.87
C THR A 48 -15.06 28.87 -15.75
N LEU A 49 -13.75 28.76 -15.58
CA LEU A 49 -12.96 29.47 -14.58
C LEU A 49 -12.16 30.63 -15.19
N ALA A 50 -12.33 30.92 -16.49
CA ALA A 50 -11.67 32.02 -17.18
C ALA A 50 -12.04 33.35 -16.52
N GLY A 51 -11.02 34.09 -16.04
CA GLY A 51 -11.18 35.36 -15.32
C GLY A 51 -10.98 35.28 -13.81
N GLN A 52 -10.79 34.08 -13.24
CA GLN A 52 -10.44 33.91 -11.83
C GLN A 52 -8.92 33.89 -11.64
N GLN A 53 -8.43 34.50 -10.55
CA GLN A 53 -6.98 34.63 -10.33
C GLN A 53 -6.31 33.39 -9.75
N ASN A 54 -7.06 32.54 -9.04
CA ASN A 54 -6.52 31.37 -8.35
C ASN A 54 -7.23 30.09 -8.82
N ILE A 55 -6.57 29.31 -9.67
CA ILE A 55 -7.05 28.00 -10.11
C ILE A 55 -6.28 26.92 -9.34
N VAL A 56 -7.02 25.98 -8.79
CA VAL A 56 -6.48 24.80 -8.11
C VAL A 56 -6.69 23.60 -9.02
N LEU A 57 -5.58 22.98 -9.43
CA LEU A 57 -5.60 21.74 -10.19
C LEU A 57 -5.30 20.57 -9.26
N ARG A 58 -6.17 19.56 -9.29
CA ARG A 58 -5.86 18.25 -8.73
C ARG A 58 -5.27 17.41 -9.86
N VAL A 59 -4.11 16.83 -9.60
CA VAL A 59 -3.33 16.08 -10.60
C VAL A 59 -3.02 14.69 -10.05
N LYS A 60 -3.12 13.68 -10.91
CA LYS A 60 -2.59 12.34 -10.67
C LYS A 60 -1.25 12.24 -11.39
N ARG A 61 -0.20 11.96 -10.63
CA ARG A 61 1.16 11.71 -11.14
C ARG A 61 1.51 10.24 -10.97
N LEU A 62 1.96 9.61 -12.04
CA LEU A 62 2.56 8.27 -11.96
C LEU A 62 3.96 8.44 -11.36
N VAL A 63 4.18 7.90 -10.17
CA VAL A 63 5.48 7.92 -9.49
C VAL A 63 6.05 6.52 -9.48
N HIS A 64 7.34 6.38 -9.75
CA HIS A 64 8.04 5.11 -9.59
C HIS A 64 7.90 4.65 -8.13
N ARG A 65 7.47 3.40 -7.95
CA ARG A 65 7.34 2.80 -6.62
C ARG A 65 8.55 1.92 -6.38
N SER A 66 9.26 2.17 -5.28
CA SER A 66 10.35 1.33 -4.83
C SER A 66 9.87 -0.11 -4.65
N THR A 67 10.76 -1.05 -4.93
CA THR A 67 10.55 -2.48 -4.67
C THR A 67 11.20 -2.87 -3.35
N ILE A 68 10.57 -3.79 -2.65
CA ILE A 68 11.08 -4.40 -1.43
C ILE A 68 11.30 -5.90 -1.73
N ASN A 69 12.45 -6.44 -1.37
CA ASN A 69 12.70 -7.87 -1.47
C ASN A 69 12.33 -8.52 -0.14
N VAL A 70 11.53 -9.57 -0.20
CA VAL A 70 11.09 -10.32 0.96
C VAL A 70 11.70 -11.71 0.87
N ASN A 71 12.52 -12.06 1.85
CA ASN A 71 13.14 -13.37 1.99
C ASN A 71 12.39 -14.19 3.04
N VAL A 72 11.92 -15.38 2.66
CA VAL A 72 11.25 -16.33 3.56
C VAL A 72 12.25 -17.40 3.96
N VAL A 73 12.56 -17.54 5.25
CA VAL A 73 13.60 -18.46 5.75
C VAL A 73 13.36 -19.92 5.34
N ASP A 74 12.10 -20.37 5.40
CA ASP A 74 11.69 -21.73 5.02
C ASP A 74 11.08 -21.81 3.60
N GLY A 75 11.31 -20.79 2.78
CA GLY A 75 10.61 -20.60 1.51
C GLY A 75 11.49 -19.95 0.45
N GLY A 76 10.84 -19.24 -0.47
CA GLY A 76 11.52 -18.47 -1.52
C GLY A 76 11.77 -17.00 -1.18
N SER A 77 12.49 -16.32 -2.07
CA SER A 77 12.53 -14.85 -2.13
C SER A 77 11.48 -14.32 -3.09
N LEU A 78 10.78 -13.25 -2.73
CA LEU A 78 9.80 -12.58 -3.58
C LEU A 78 10.02 -11.07 -3.59
N THR A 79 9.68 -10.42 -4.70
CA THR A 79 9.74 -8.97 -4.82
C THR A 79 8.33 -8.38 -4.71
N VAL A 80 8.17 -7.40 -3.81
CA VAL A 80 6.92 -6.66 -3.60
C VAL A 80 7.09 -5.20 -3.95
N ILE A 81 6.03 -4.60 -4.47
CA ILE A 81 5.99 -3.17 -4.77
C ILE A 81 5.54 -2.42 -3.51
N ALA A 82 6.11 -1.23 -3.25
CA ALA A 82 5.67 -0.35 -2.19
C ALA A 82 4.13 -0.19 -2.14
N GLY A 83 3.55 -0.35 -0.95
CA GLY A 83 2.10 -0.31 -0.69
C GLY A 83 1.35 -1.63 -0.95
N GLN A 84 1.99 -2.64 -1.55
CA GLN A 84 1.39 -3.96 -1.77
C GLN A 84 1.19 -4.68 -0.43
N ASN A 85 0.11 -5.48 -0.36
CA ASN A 85 -0.20 -6.29 0.80
C ASN A 85 0.70 -7.54 0.85
N LEU A 86 1.30 -7.80 2.01
CA LEU A 86 2.30 -8.86 2.16
C LEU A 86 1.67 -10.26 2.03
N ARG A 87 0.47 -10.47 2.59
CA ARG A 87 -0.28 -11.74 2.41
C ARG A 87 -0.53 -12.03 0.94
N SER A 88 -1.02 -11.06 0.18
CA SER A 88 -1.30 -11.26 -1.24
C SER A 88 -0.03 -11.57 -2.04
N ALA A 89 1.11 -11.03 -1.63
CA ALA A 89 2.39 -11.32 -2.27
C ALA A 89 2.89 -12.74 -1.97
N LEU A 90 2.83 -13.16 -0.71
CA LEU A 90 3.18 -14.52 -0.28
C LEU A 90 2.27 -15.58 -0.94
N LEU A 91 0.96 -15.33 -1.01
CA LEU A 91 0.04 -16.24 -1.70
C LEU A 91 0.35 -16.36 -3.21
N LYS A 92 0.82 -15.28 -3.84
CA LYS A 92 1.23 -15.31 -5.26
C LYS A 92 2.52 -16.06 -5.49
N SER A 93 3.46 -16.05 -4.54
CA SER A 93 4.70 -16.83 -4.63
C SER A 93 4.49 -18.32 -4.34
N GLY A 94 3.26 -18.74 -3.98
CA GLY A 94 2.94 -20.12 -3.62
C GLY A 94 3.16 -20.44 -2.14
N GLU A 95 3.56 -19.45 -1.34
CA GLU A 95 3.76 -19.63 0.11
C GLU A 95 2.41 -19.73 0.81
N ARG A 96 2.17 -20.87 1.46
CA ARG A 96 0.95 -21.09 2.25
C ARG A 96 1.08 -20.38 3.60
N VAL A 97 0.67 -19.12 3.61
CA VAL A 97 0.55 -18.33 4.86
C VAL A 97 -0.54 -18.91 5.76
N HIS A 98 -1.62 -19.46 5.19
CA HIS A 98 -2.68 -20.14 5.94
C HIS A 98 -2.41 -21.65 5.97
N LYS A 99 -2.02 -22.17 7.13
CA LYS A 99 -1.84 -23.62 7.33
C LYS A 99 -3.04 -24.30 8.01
N PHE A 100 -4.13 -23.57 8.28
CA PHE A 100 -5.35 -24.12 8.88
C PHE A 100 -6.52 -24.07 7.88
N GLU A 101 -7.08 -25.24 7.57
CA GLU A 101 -8.30 -25.36 6.78
C GLU A 101 -9.51 -24.93 7.63
N GLY A 102 -10.07 -23.75 7.37
CA GLY A 102 -11.34 -23.30 7.96
C GLY A 102 -11.37 -21.90 8.58
N GLU A 103 -10.22 -21.29 8.86
CA GLU A 103 -10.15 -19.98 9.53
C GLU A 103 -9.37 -18.93 8.72
N ASP A 104 -9.87 -18.61 7.52
CA ASP A 104 -9.43 -17.44 6.76
C ASP A 104 -10.46 -16.32 6.88
N CYS A 105 -10.12 -15.27 7.64
CA CYS A 105 -10.97 -14.08 7.74
C CYS A 105 -10.91 -13.19 6.48
N GLY A 106 -10.22 -13.62 5.41
CA GLY A 106 -10.05 -12.86 4.17
C GLY A 106 -9.10 -11.67 4.31
N GLY A 107 -8.36 -11.57 5.41
CA GLY A 107 -7.45 -10.47 5.70
C GLY A 107 -8.04 -9.32 6.52
N ASN A 108 -9.20 -9.51 7.16
CA ASN A 108 -9.84 -8.53 8.04
C ASN A 108 -9.12 -8.28 9.39
N GLY A 109 -8.00 -8.95 9.66
CA GLY A 109 -7.27 -8.82 10.93
C GLY A 109 -7.99 -9.45 12.14
N ILE A 110 -8.99 -10.30 11.88
CA ILE A 110 -9.78 -10.99 12.91
C ILE A 110 -9.09 -12.28 13.33
N CYS A 111 -8.64 -13.09 12.36
CA CYS A 111 -7.89 -14.31 12.63
C CYS A 111 -6.38 -14.04 12.75
N THR A 112 -5.65 -14.99 13.36
CA THR A 112 -4.19 -14.97 13.48
C THR A 112 -3.50 -15.93 12.51
N THR A 113 -4.26 -16.53 11.58
CA THR A 113 -3.72 -17.50 10.61
C THR A 113 -2.76 -16.86 9.60
N CYS A 114 -2.78 -15.53 9.42
CA CYS A 114 -1.88 -14.80 8.53
C CYS A 114 -0.58 -14.32 9.25
N ALA A 115 -0.28 -14.83 10.44
CA ALA A 115 0.84 -14.34 11.26
C ALA A 115 2.20 -14.74 10.68
N VAL A 116 3.12 -13.77 10.66
CA VAL A 116 4.51 -13.90 10.21
C VAL A 116 5.41 -13.24 11.23
N GLN A 117 6.61 -13.77 11.44
CA GLN A 117 7.62 -13.15 12.26
C GLN A 117 8.61 -12.41 11.35
N VAL A 118 8.82 -11.12 11.61
CA VAL A 118 9.85 -10.31 10.94
C VAL A 118 11.12 -10.44 11.75
N LEU A 119 12.19 -10.92 11.12
CA LEU A 119 13.52 -11.04 11.74
C LEU A 119 14.35 -9.78 11.48
N GLU A 120 14.29 -9.27 10.26
CA GLU A 120 15.06 -8.12 9.80
C GLU A 120 14.22 -7.27 8.84
N GLY A 121 14.49 -5.96 8.79
CA GLY A 121 13.83 -5.05 7.84
C GLY A 121 12.44 -4.56 8.28
N GLU A 122 12.16 -4.46 9.59
CA GLU A 122 10.88 -3.91 10.08
C GLU A 122 10.62 -2.48 9.55
N ASP A 123 11.68 -1.68 9.38
CA ASP A 123 11.62 -0.31 8.85
C ASP A 123 11.15 -0.25 7.38
N ALA A 124 11.33 -1.33 6.62
CA ALA A 124 10.87 -1.43 5.24
C ALA A 124 9.38 -1.81 5.15
N LEU A 125 8.67 -1.95 6.29
CA LEU A 125 7.25 -2.28 6.36
C LEU A 125 6.42 -1.13 6.93
N SER A 126 5.13 -1.11 6.63
CA SER A 126 4.17 -0.15 7.21
C SER A 126 4.08 -0.30 8.73
N PRO A 127 3.85 0.76 9.52
CA PRO A 127 3.73 0.65 10.97
C PRO A 127 2.61 -0.32 11.39
N PRO A 128 2.72 -0.95 12.58
CA PRO A 128 1.72 -1.91 13.06
C PRO A 128 0.36 -1.25 13.31
N THR A 129 -0.67 -1.86 12.72
CA THR A 129 -2.07 -1.49 12.89
C THR A 129 -2.60 -1.85 14.29
N ALA A 130 -3.75 -1.28 14.68
CA ALA A 130 -4.37 -1.59 15.97
C ALA A 130 -4.73 -3.08 16.12
N ALA A 131 -5.19 -3.72 15.04
CA ALA A 131 -5.48 -5.15 15.01
C ALA A 131 -4.23 -5.99 15.26
N GLU A 132 -3.10 -5.64 14.63
CA GLU A 132 -1.81 -6.29 14.88
C GLU A 132 -1.38 -6.14 16.34
N LYS A 133 -1.45 -4.93 16.90
CA LYS A 133 -1.06 -4.68 18.30
C LYS A 133 -1.90 -5.49 19.29
N GLN A 134 -3.18 -5.71 19.00
CA GLN A 134 -4.04 -6.53 19.84
C GLN A 134 -3.75 -8.03 19.69
N ARG A 135 -3.50 -8.50 18.46
CA ARG A 135 -3.35 -9.94 18.15
C ARG A 135 -1.93 -10.47 18.34
N ALA A 136 -0.92 -9.63 18.18
CA ALA A 136 0.49 -9.95 18.42
C ALA A 136 0.97 -9.53 19.81
N LYS A 137 0.05 -9.17 20.72
CA LYS A 137 0.40 -8.76 22.09
C LYS A 137 1.22 -9.87 22.77
N GLY A 138 2.45 -9.54 23.17
CA GLY A 138 3.36 -10.47 23.84
C GLY A 138 4.17 -11.39 22.91
N ARG A 139 4.12 -11.18 21.59
CA ARG A 139 4.97 -11.89 20.61
C ARG A 139 5.85 -10.86 19.87
N GLU A 140 7.11 -10.73 20.27
CA GLU A 140 8.04 -9.76 19.68
C GLU A 140 8.38 -10.13 18.22
N GLY A 141 8.35 -9.14 17.32
CA GLY A 141 8.58 -9.34 15.89
C GLY A 141 7.43 -9.99 15.12
N TRP A 142 6.32 -10.36 15.77
CA TRP A 142 5.18 -10.99 15.10
C TRP A 142 4.21 -9.96 14.52
N ARG A 143 3.85 -10.16 13.26
CA ARG A 143 2.96 -9.31 12.49
C ARG A 143 1.91 -10.10 11.74
N LEU A 144 0.82 -9.43 11.37
CA LEU A 144 -0.20 -10.03 10.51
C LEU A 144 0.09 -9.62 9.07
N SER A 145 0.58 -10.54 8.25
CA SER A 145 0.88 -10.29 6.82
C SER A 145 -0.31 -9.69 6.05
N CYS A 146 -1.53 -9.95 6.50
CA CYS A 146 -2.75 -9.38 5.93
C CYS A 146 -2.98 -7.89 6.26
N GLN A 147 -2.42 -7.38 7.35
CA GLN A 147 -2.49 -5.98 7.74
C GLN A 147 -1.19 -5.22 7.47
N THR A 148 -0.10 -5.96 7.24
CA THR A 148 1.20 -5.41 6.85
C THR A 148 1.25 -5.08 5.36
N ARG A 149 1.80 -3.91 5.03
CA ARG A 149 2.10 -3.48 3.67
C ARG A 149 3.59 -3.19 3.51
N ALA A 150 4.08 -3.37 2.30
CA ALA A 150 5.41 -2.94 1.90
C ALA A 150 5.55 -1.41 2.06
N GLY A 151 6.62 -0.94 2.70
CA GLY A 151 6.92 0.47 2.94
C GLY A 151 7.24 1.24 1.66
N ALA A 152 7.39 2.57 1.77
CA ALA A 152 7.61 3.45 0.63
C ALA A 152 9.09 3.55 0.20
N GLU A 153 10.02 3.33 1.13
CA GLU A 153 11.45 3.65 0.93
C GLU A 153 12.27 2.52 0.30
N GLY A 154 11.65 1.39 -0.06
CA GLY A 154 12.38 0.22 -0.52
C GLY A 154 13.11 -0.49 0.63
N GLY A 155 13.71 -1.65 0.35
CA GLY A 155 14.51 -2.39 1.33
C GLY A 155 14.40 -3.90 1.21
N ASP A 156 15.10 -4.59 2.11
CA ASP A 156 15.10 -6.04 2.21
C ASP A 156 14.48 -6.45 3.55
N VAL A 157 13.59 -7.44 3.54
CA VAL A 157 12.86 -7.94 4.71
C VAL A 157 13.05 -9.43 4.81
N THR A 158 13.50 -9.91 5.96
CA THR A 158 13.58 -11.34 6.24
C THR A 158 12.44 -11.73 7.17
N LEU A 159 11.64 -12.72 6.77
CA LEU A 159 10.51 -13.19 7.55
C LEU A 159 10.45 -14.71 7.69
N VAL A 160 9.77 -15.16 8.74
CA VAL A 160 9.48 -16.56 9.04
C VAL A 160 7.96 -16.73 9.07
N LEU A 161 7.46 -17.78 8.42
CA LEU A 161 6.04 -18.13 8.46
C LEU A 161 5.74 -18.84 9.78
N GLN A 162 4.53 -18.62 10.33
CA GLN A 162 4.14 -19.36 11.53
C GLN A 162 4.20 -20.87 11.28
N PRO A 163 4.87 -21.65 12.15
CA PRO A 163 4.82 -23.10 12.05
C PRO A 163 3.37 -23.57 12.25
N GLY A 164 2.90 -24.45 11.36
CA GLY A 164 1.64 -25.16 11.58
C GLY A 164 1.81 -26.03 12.81
N ARG A 165 0.83 -26.03 13.72
CA ARG A 165 0.85 -26.93 14.89
C ARG A 165 0.53 -28.34 14.39
N GLY A 166 1.52 -29.00 13.79
CA GLY A 166 1.32 -30.23 13.01
C GLY A 166 2.57 -30.66 12.25
N THR A 167 3.70 -30.69 12.94
CA THR A 167 4.86 -31.60 12.72
C THR A 167 5.64 -31.53 14.02
N VAL A 168 5.16 -32.27 15.02
CA VAL A 168 6.07 -32.83 16.02
C VAL A 168 6.85 -33.91 15.25
N GLU A 169 8.05 -33.60 14.82
CA GLU A 169 9.09 -34.63 14.74
C GLU A 169 9.78 -34.62 16.10
N GLU A 170 9.24 -35.45 17.01
CA GLU A 170 9.94 -36.28 18.01
C GLU A 170 8.92 -37.16 18.74
#